data_AF-A0A2M7F7K9-F1
#
_entry.id   AF-A0A2M7F7K9-F1
#
_cell.length_a   1.000
_cell.length_b   1.000
_cell.length_c   1.000
_cell.angle_alpha   90.00
_cell.angle_beta   90.00
_cell.angle_gamma   90.00
#
_symmetry.space_group_name_H-M   'P 1'
#
loop_
_entity.id
_entity.type
_entity.pdbx_description
1 polymer ?
#
loop_
_entity_poly.entity_id
_entity_poly.type
_entity_poly.pdbx_seq_one_letter_code
_entity_poly.pdbx_strand_id
1 'polypeptide(L)'
;MKSSKSGTPQPQFEVVGLPEDVAAIRAEIRKFFASKDGNGKRIGSYKHGVYAFYDYDGEPIYVGQTEEKLSGRVSRHLTNQRTDAVAMNVLDPFEVAYIEVWPLDDLVDGLLKKDQKTLLDRAEYTVFQKVLRESELGAVLNEKEMAPRSEIKLPQSYKQRIIPEAIYTQRKHPDVRIARRATTIANLARVISERDVSDGLRRTLLTQARRLESLAGLRVKELGITTDFKKK
;
A
#
# COMPACT_ATOMS: atom_id res chain seq x y z
N MET A 1 -48.04 5.32 34.27
CA MET A 1 -46.64 5.10 34.69
C MET A 1 -45.91 4.36 33.58
N LYS A 2 -44.78 4.91 33.12
CA LYS A 2 -44.08 4.52 31.89
C LYS A 2 -43.26 3.25 32.09
N SER A 3 -43.41 2.29 31.16
CA SER A 3 -42.62 1.07 31.06
C SER A 3 -41.18 1.39 30.64
N SER A 4 -40.22 0.92 31.42
CA SER A 4 -38.78 1.06 31.18
C SER A 4 -38.31 0.04 30.14
N LYS A 5 -37.91 0.51 28.96
CA LYS A 5 -37.14 -0.30 28.01
C LYS A 5 -35.69 -0.37 28.47
N SER A 6 -35.24 -1.56 28.84
CA SER A 6 -33.82 -1.90 29.01
C SER A 6 -33.14 -1.87 27.65
N GLY A 7 -32.43 -0.78 27.34
CA GLY A 7 -31.56 -0.69 26.18
C GLY A 7 -30.31 -1.53 26.42
N THR A 8 -30.19 -2.63 25.68
CA THR A 8 -28.94 -3.39 25.55
C THR A 8 -27.84 -2.44 25.08
N PRO A 9 -26.64 -2.42 25.69
CA PRO A 9 -25.55 -1.58 25.20
C PRO A 9 -25.17 -2.04 23.79
N GLN A 10 -25.39 -1.18 22.80
CA GLN A 10 -24.87 -1.43 21.46
C GLN A 10 -23.34 -1.34 21.52
N PRO A 11 -22.59 -2.28 20.92
CA PRO A 11 -21.16 -2.12 20.78
C PRO A 11 -20.89 -0.86 19.97
N GLN A 12 -20.16 0.09 20.58
CA GLN A 12 -19.70 1.29 19.92
C GLN A 12 -18.77 0.86 18.78
N PHE A 13 -19.23 1.03 17.54
CA PHE A 13 -18.36 0.90 16.37
C PHE A 13 -17.37 2.07 16.39
N GLU A 14 -16.19 1.85 16.96
CA GLU A 14 -15.09 2.80 16.87
C GLU A 14 -14.64 2.94 15.40
N VAL A 15 -14.77 4.18 14.93
CA VAL A 15 -14.56 4.62 13.56
C VAL A 15 -13.06 4.72 13.28
N VAL A 16 -12.66 4.20 12.10
CA VAL A 16 -11.37 4.36 11.40
C VAL A 16 -10.27 5.12 12.17
N GLY A 17 -9.38 4.35 12.79
CA GLY A 17 -8.01 4.74 13.16
C GLY A 17 -7.92 5.89 14.16
N LEU A 18 -8.14 5.55 15.44
CA LEU A 18 -7.97 6.46 16.56
C LEU A 18 -6.69 7.31 16.38
N PRO A 19 -6.69 8.59 16.78
CA PRO A 19 -5.51 9.46 16.68
C PRO A 19 -4.22 8.81 17.21
N GLU A 20 -4.35 7.97 18.23
CA GLU A 20 -3.26 7.18 18.82
C GLU A 20 -2.71 6.11 17.88
N ASP A 21 -3.55 5.33 17.20
CA ASP A 21 -3.12 4.36 16.19
C ASP A 21 -2.33 5.03 15.06
N VAL A 22 -2.84 6.16 14.57
CA VAL A 22 -2.18 6.92 13.51
C VAL A 22 -0.82 7.44 13.99
N ALA A 23 -0.76 7.93 15.22
CA ALA A 23 0.50 8.37 15.82
C ALA A 23 1.50 7.21 15.97
N ALA A 24 1.04 6.03 16.37
CA ALA A 24 1.86 4.83 16.54
C ALA A 24 2.38 4.30 15.20
N ILE A 25 1.55 4.22 14.16
CA ILE A 25 1.99 3.85 12.80
C ILE A 25 3.03 4.85 12.29
N ARG A 26 2.79 6.16 12.48
CA ARG A 26 3.77 7.19 12.12
C ARG A 26 5.09 7.04 12.89
N ALA A 27 5.06 6.58 14.13
CA ALA A 27 6.26 6.32 14.91
C ALA A 27 7.06 5.14 14.34
N GLU A 28 6.42 4.06 13.93
CA GLU A 28 7.07 2.92 13.28
C GLU A 28 7.70 3.32 11.92
N ILE A 29 7.00 4.13 11.12
CA ILE A 29 7.57 4.68 9.87
C ILE A 29 8.81 5.52 10.15
N ARG A 30 8.77 6.40 11.17
CA ARG A 30 9.93 7.21 11.57
C ARG A 30 11.10 6.33 12.03
N LYS A 31 10.81 5.29 12.82
CA LYS A 31 11.80 4.33 13.33
C LYS A 31 12.47 3.58 12.18
N PHE A 32 11.70 3.07 11.22
CA PHE A 32 12.22 2.43 10.01
C PHE A 32 13.19 3.36 9.27
N PHE A 33 12.78 4.59 8.97
CA PHE A 33 13.64 5.56 8.28
C PHE A 33 14.78 6.14 9.15
N ALA A 34 14.77 5.91 10.46
CA ALA A 34 15.88 6.23 11.35
C ALA A 34 16.93 5.10 11.40
N SER A 35 16.54 3.87 11.08
CA SER A 35 17.47 2.75 11.02
C SER A 35 18.54 2.94 9.93
N LYS A 36 19.67 2.26 10.11
CA LYS A 36 20.88 2.43 9.31
C LYS A 36 21.07 1.24 8.38
N ASP A 37 21.63 1.52 7.21
CA ASP A 37 22.10 0.53 6.26
C ASP A 37 23.41 -0.13 6.76
N GLY A 38 23.98 -1.04 5.98
CA GLY A 38 25.25 -1.69 6.30
C GLY A 38 26.45 -0.73 6.45
N ASN A 39 26.38 0.46 5.86
CA ASN A 39 27.41 1.50 5.93
C ASN A 39 27.17 2.54 7.03
N GLY A 40 26.12 2.38 7.85
CA GLY A 40 25.77 3.31 8.91
C GLY A 40 24.99 4.56 8.45
N LYS A 41 24.66 4.68 7.17
CA LYS A 41 23.80 5.72 6.58
C LYS A 41 22.35 5.42 6.89
N ARG A 42 21.58 6.43 7.29
CA ARG A 42 20.15 6.25 7.58
C ARG A 42 19.40 5.90 6.30
N ILE A 43 18.59 4.85 6.32
CA ILE A 43 17.80 4.39 5.16
C ILE A 43 16.89 5.52 4.64
N GLY A 44 16.26 6.27 5.54
CA GLY A 44 15.41 7.40 5.15
C GLY A 44 16.15 8.60 4.56
N SER A 45 17.48 8.65 4.67
CA SER A 45 18.28 9.78 4.19
C SER A 45 18.58 9.74 2.70
N TYR A 46 18.42 8.57 2.06
CA TYR A 46 18.69 8.42 0.64
C TYR A 46 17.76 9.29 -0.20
N LYS A 47 18.35 10.02 -1.14
CA LYS A 47 17.63 10.94 -2.02
C LYS A 47 16.95 10.17 -3.15
N HIS A 48 17.66 9.21 -3.73
CA HIS A 48 17.20 8.37 -4.83
C HIS A 48 16.89 6.97 -4.35
N GLY A 49 15.77 6.43 -4.79
CA GLY A 49 15.38 5.08 -4.42
C GLY A 49 14.05 4.67 -4.97
N VAL A 50 13.79 3.37 -4.91
CA VAL A 50 12.50 2.76 -5.24
C VAL A 50 11.90 2.21 -3.95
N TYR A 51 10.58 2.21 -3.85
CA TYR A 51 9.84 1.67 -2.73
C TYR A 51 8.63 0.87 -3.20
N ALA A 52 8.23 -0.10 -2.38
CA ALA A 52 7.04 -0.90 -2.57
C ALA A 52 6.23 -0.97 -1.27
N PHE A 53 4.90 -1.03 -1.39
CA PHE A 53 3.97 -1.23 -0.29
C PHE A 53 3.36 -2.62 -0.37
N TYR A 54 3.14 -3.25 0.77
CA TYR A 54 2.51 -4.58 0.86
C TYR A 54 1.45 -4.59 1.94
N ASP A 55 0.43 -5.43 1.76
CA ASP A 55 -0.66 -5.56 2.72
C ASP A 55 -0.34 -6.54 3.86
N TYR A 56 -1.35 -6.83 4.69
CA TYR A 56 -1.22 -7.70 5.87
C TYR A 56 -0.90 -9.17 5.54
N ASP A 57 -1.07 -9.58 4.28
CA ASP A 57 -0.79 -10.94 3.80
C ASP A 57 0.48 -10.97 2.93
N GLY A 58 1.15 -9.83 2.77
CA GLY A 58 2.34 -9.71 1.94
C GLY A 58 2.04 -9.49 0.46
N GLU A 59 0.78 -9.27 0.08
CA GLU A 59 0.41 -8.98 -1.30
C GLU A 59 0.94 -7.59 -1.69
N PRO A 60 1.75 -7.46 -2.75
CA PRO A 60 2.29 -6.17 -3.17
C PRO A 60 1.17 -5.24 -3.63
N ILE A 61 1.17 -3.97 -3.21
CA ILE A 61 0.09 -3.02 -3.47
C ILE A 61 0.48 -1.99 -4.52
N TYR A 62 1.67 -1.40 -4.38
CA TYR A 62 2.09 -0.23 -5.15
C TYR A 62 3.61 -0.16 -5.19
N VAL A 63 4.16 0.30 -6.32
CA VAL A 63 5.59 0.61 -6.49
C VAL A 63 5.75 2.06 -6.88
N GLY A 64 6.80 2.71 -6.39
CA GLY A 64 7.16 4.03 -6.88
C GLY A 64 8.63 4.33 -6.69
N GLN A 65 9.10 5.37 -7.36
CA GLN A 65 10.44 5.92 -7.19
C GLN A 65 10.45 7.33 -6.60
N THR A 66 11.63 7.80 -6.21
CA THR A 66 11.85 9.17 -5.76
C THR A 66 13.26 9.67 -6.10
N GLU A 67 13.35 10.98 -6.35
CA GLU A 67 14.58 11.77 -6.43
C GLU A 67 14.64 12.85 -5.33
N GLU A 68 13.69 12.84 -4.39
CA GLU A 68 13.58 13.87 -3.34
C GLU A 68 14.17 13.37 -2.02
N LYS A 69 13.64 12.24 -1.52
CA LYS A 69 14.06 11.53 -0.30
C LYS A 69 13.14 10.34 -0.07
N LEU A 70 13.67 9.16 0.24
CA LEU A 70 12.85 7.98 0.57
C LEU A 70 11.87 8.26 1.71
N SER A 71 12.35 8.82 2.83
CA SER A 71 11.48 9.12 3.98
C SER A 71 10.40 10.14 3.63
N GLY A 72 10.72 11.13 2.80
CA GLY A 72 9.80 12.20 2.42
C GLY A 72 8.69 11.69 1.52
N ARG A 73 9.05 10.96 0.44
CA ARG A 73 8.08 10.46 -0.53
C ARG A 73 7.15 9.41 0.09
N VAL A 74 7.71 8.43 0.80
CA VAL A 74 6.92 7.36 1.42
C VAL A 74 6.01 7.91 2.52
N SER A 75 6.51 8.81 3.38
CA SER A 75 5.65 9.44 4.39
C SER A 75 4.52 10.22 3.75
N ARG A 76 4.75 10.94 2.65
CA ARG A 76 3.69 11.68 1.95
C ARG A 76 2.55 10.74 1.53
N HIS A 77 2.87 9.57 0.98
CA HIS A 77 1.86 8.58 0.62
C HIS A 77 1.10 8.04 1.83
N LEU A 78 1.79 7.75 2.94
CA LEU A 78 1.17 7.05 4.07
C LEU A 78 0.51 7.97 5.09
N THR A 79 0.92 9.24 5.16
CA THR A 79 0.47 10.16 6.22
C THR A 79 -0.30 11.36 5.69
N ASN A 80 -0.29 11.60 4.38
CA ASN A 80 -0.86 12.80 3.77
C ASN A 80 -1.85 12.41 2.68
N GLN A 81 -3.14 12.69 2.90
CA GLN A 81 -4.23 12.34 1.95
C GLN A 81 -4.19 13.12 0.61
N ARG A 82 -3.09 13.83 0.31
CA ARG A 82 -2.95 14.72 -0.86
C ARG A 82 -2.02 14.17 -1.95
N THR A 83 -1.46 12.95 -1.84
CA THR A 83 -0.70 12.35 -2.96
C THR A 83 -1.64 11.75 -3.99
N ASP A 84 -1.33 11.84 -5.29
CA ASP A 84 -2.20 11.39 -6.40
C ASP A 84 -2.86 10.02 -6.18
N ALA A 85 -2.10 9.00 -5.71
CA ALA A 85 -2.66 7.67 -5.42
C ALA A 85 -3.62 7.62 -4.21
N VAL A 86 -3.40 8.46 -3.19
CA VAL A 86 -4.32 8.51 -2.03
C VAL A 86 -5.47 9.47 -2.27
N ALA A 87 -5.20 10.59 -2.95
CA ALA A 87 -6.17 11.62 -3.28
C ALA A 87 -7.26 11.12 -4.24
N MET A 88 -6.92 10.18 -5.13
CA MET A 88 -7.87 9.53 -6.02
C MET A 88 -8.50 8.26 -5.42
N ASN A 89 -8.30 7.99 -4.12
CA ASN A 89 -8.74 6.76 -3.43
C ASN A 89 -8.21 5.46 -4.07
N VAL A 90 -7.06 5.55 -4.76
CA VAL A 90 -6.42 4.37 -5.35
C VAL A 90 -5.83 3.49 -4.25
N LEU A 91 -5.21 4.08 -3.23
CA LEU A 91 -4.57 3.39 -2.11
C LEU A 91 -5.23 3.80 -0.78
N ASP A 92 -5.69 2.83 0.02
CA ASP A 92 -5.95 3.04 1.45
C ASP A 92 -4.63 2.86 2.23
N PRO A 93 -4.05 3.92 2.84
CA PRO A 93 -2.82 3.80 3.62
C PRO A 93 -2.91 2.79 4.76
N PHE A 94 -4.12 2.54 5.27
CA PHE A 94 -4.31 1.59 6.36
C PHE A 94 -4.32 0.13 5.91
N GLU A 95 -4.44 -0.15 4.61
CA GLU A 95 -4.20 -1.47 4.03
C GLU A 95 -2.69 -1.76 3.86
N VAL A 96 -1.81 -0.77 4.03
CA VAL A 96 -0.36 -0.97 3.96
C VAL A 96 0.16 -1.46 5.31
N ALA A 97 0.66 -2.70 5.35
CA ALA A 97 1.25 -3.27 6.56
C ALA A 97 2.78 -3.25 6.54
N TYR A 98 3.39 -3.33 5.35
CA TYR A 98 4.84 -3.34 5.17
C TYR A 98 5.29 -2.34 4.11
N ILE A 99 6.47 -1.77 4.32
CA ILE A 99 7.21 -0.98 3.34
C ILE A 99 8.50 -1.74 3.02
N GLU A 100 8.86 -1.78 1.74
CA GLU A 100 10.19 -2.16 1.30
C GLU A 100 10.82 -1.03 0.48
N VAL A 101 12.11 -0.78 0.67
CA VAL A 101 12.85 0.24 -0.08
C VAL A 101 14.17 -0.28 -0.60
N TRP A 102 14.56 0.22 -1.77
CA TRP A 102 15.84 0.00 -2.43
C TRP A 102 16.54 1.36 -2.54
N PRO A 103 17.52 1.66 -1.66
CA PRO A 103 18.28 2.90 -1.72
C PRO A 103 19.25 2.88 -2.90
N LEU A 104 19.27 3.95 -3.70
CA LEU A 104 20.01 3.98 -4.99
C LEU A 104 21.09 5.04 -5.09
N ASP A 105 21.29 5.89 -4.06
CA ASP A 105 22.27 7.00 -4.12
C ASP A 105 23.65 6.54 -4.61
N ASP A 106 24.16 5.42 -4.09
CA ASP A 106 25.50 4.92 -4.43
C ASP A 106 25.60 4.45 -5.89
N LEU A 107 24.48 4.08 -6.52
CA LEU A 107 24.43 3.68 -7.93
C LEU A 107 24.25 4.88 -8.88
N VAL A 108 23.72 6.00 -8.38
CA VAL A 108 23.50 7.21 -9.17
C VAL A 108 24.56 8.29 -8.94
N ASP A 109 25.44 8.09 -7.96
CA ASP A 109 26.53 9.01 -7.65
C ASP A 109 27.48 9.16 -8.84
N GLY A 110 27.93 10.39 -9.09
CA GLY A 110 28.77 10.72 -10.25
C GLY A 110 28.08 10.67 -11.63
N LEU A 111 26.84 10.18 -11.75
CA LEU A 111 26.10 10.16 -13.02
C LEU A 111 25.53 11.53 -13.40
N LEU A 112 25.40 11.79 -14.70
CA LEU A 112 24.65 12.94 -15.20
C LEU A 112 23.15 12.77 -14.88
N LYS A 113 22.41 13.87 -14.67
CA LYS A 113 20.98 13.83 -14.33
C LYS A 113 20.13 12.94 -15.23
N LYS A 114 20.41 12.92 -16.54
CA LYS A 114 19.70 12.07 -17.50
C LYS A 114 19.93 10.58 -17.22
N ASP A 115 21.16 10.21 -16.87
CA ASP A 115 21.55 8.83 -16.59
C ASP A 115 21.06 8.39 -15.21
N GLN A 116 21.01 9.30 -14.22
CA GLN A 116 20.36 9.07 -12.93
C GLN A 116 18.89 8.70 -13.11
N LYS A 117 18.15 9.49 -13.90
CA LYS A 117 16.75 9.21 -14.22
C LYS A 117 16.58 7.88 -14.97
N THR A 118 17.47 7.60 -15.93
CA THR A 118 17.43 6.34 -16.68
C THR A 118 17.66 5.13 -15.78
N LEU A 119 18.58 5.22 -14.82
CA LEU A 119 18.83 4.17 -13.84
C LEU A 119 17.64 3.99 -12.91
N LEU A 120 17.06 5.08 -12.44
CA LEU A 120 15.85 5.08 -11.61
C LEU A 120 14.68 4.41 -12.31
N ASP A 121 14.38 4.78 -13.55
CA ASP A 121 13.30 4.17 -14.33
C ASP A 121 13.52 2.66 -14.53
N ARG A 122 14.77 2.23 -14.71
CA ARG A 122 15.13 0.79 -14.79
C ARG A 122 14.97 0.08 -13.46
N ALA A 123 15.33 0.74 -12.36
CA ALA A 123 15.18 0.20 -11.01
C ALA A 123 13.69 0.06 -10.64
N GLU A 124 12.87 1.07 -10.93
CA GLU A 124 11.41 1.05 -10.75
C GLU A 124 10.80 -0.09 -11.57
N TYR A 125 11.20 -0.24 -12.84
CA TYR A 125 10.77 -1.35 -13.68
C TYR A 125 11.17 -2.72 -13.12
N THR A 126 12.39 -2.87 -12.62
CA THR A 126 12.85 -4.12 -12.02
C THR A 126 12.02 -4.49 -10.79
N VAL A 127 11.78 -3.52 -9.89
CA VAL A 127 10.93 -3.74 -8.70
C VAL A 127 9.49 -4.03 -9.11
N PHE A 128 8.96 -3.33 -10.13
CA PHE A 128 7.62 -3.58 -10.65
C PHE A 128 7.46 -5.00 -11.19
N GLN A 129 8.40 -5.48 -12.01
CA GLN A 129 8.38 -6.86 -12.48
C GLN A 129 8.50 -7.86 -11.33
N LYS A 130 9.37 -7.58 -10.35
CA LYS A 130 9.47 -8.40 -9.13
C LYS A 130 8.13 -8.52 -8.41
N VAL A 131 7.45 -7.40 -8.13
CA VAL A 131 6.19 -7.45 -7.37
C VAL A 131 5.05 -8.04 -8.19
N LEU A 132 5.04 -7.90 -9.52
CA LEU A 132 4.05 -8.58 -10.36
C LEU A 132 4.22 -10.10 -10.30
N ARG A 133 5.45 -10.59 -10.25
CA ARG A 133 5.74 -12.04 -10.07
C ARG A 133 5.35 -12.56 -8.69
N GLU A 134 5.41 -11.71 -7.67
CA GLU A 134 5.06 -12.05 -6.28
C GLU A 134 3.57 -11.89 -5.97
N SER A 135 2.85 -11.11 -6.77
CA SER A 135 1.41 -10.84 -6.58
C SER A 135 0.58 -12.05 -6.97
N GLU A 136 -0.31 -12.49 -6.08
CA GLU A 136 -1.28 -13.56 -6.37
C GLU A 136 -2.26 -13.14 -7.48
N LEU A 137 -2.51 -11.84 -7.60
CA LEU A 137 -3.38 -11.26 -8.62
C LEU A 137 -2.64 -10.94 -9.93
N GLY A 138 -1.31 -11.03 -9.94
CA GLY A 138 -0.46 -10.54 -11.03
C GLY A 138 -0.67 -9.05 -11.29
N ALA A 139 -1.03 -8.26 -10.27
CA ALA A 139 -1.42 -6.86 -10.43
C ALA A 139 -1.17 -5.99 -9.19
N VAL A 140 -0.69 -4.77 -9.43
CA VAL A 140 -0.55 -3.68 -8.44
C VAL A 140 -1.39 -2.47 -8.83
N LEU A 141 -1.53 -1.50 -7.93
CA LEU A 141 -2.41 -0.33 -8.05
C LEU A 141 -1.77 0.86 -8.78
N ASN A 142 -0.66 0.65 -9.48
CA ASN A 142 -0.04 1.67 -10.31
C ASN A 142 -0.97 2.03 -11.48
N GLU A 143 -1.46 3.28 -11.51
CA GLU A 143 -2.36 3.76 -12.58
C GLU A 143 -1.68 3.76 -13.96
N LYS A 144 -0.41 4.21 -13.98
CA LYS A 144 0.37 4.31 -15.20
C LYS A 144 0.97 2.96 -15.54
N GLU A 145 0.79 2.55 -16.78
CA GLU A 145 1.58 1.47 -17.35
C GLU A 145 3.05 1.85 -17.33
N MET A 146 3.86 0.85 -16.99
CA MET A 146 5.30 1.01 -16.97
C MET A 146 5.86 0.58 -18.31
N ALA A 147 6.47 1.52 -19.02
CA ALA A 147 7.11 1.22 -20.29
C ALA A 147 8.24 0.18 -20.07
N PRO A 148 8.36 -0.85 -20.93
CA PRO A 148 9.40 -1.85 -20.79
C PRO A 148 10.81 -1.25 -20.71
N ARG A 149 11.64 -1.80 -19.82
CA ARG A 149 13.05 -1.44 -19.62
C ARG A 149 13.86 -2.72 -19.39
N SER A 150 15.18 -2.62 -19.43
CA SER A 150 16.04 -3.74 -19.02
C SER A 150 16.14 -3.81 -17.50
N GLU A 151 15.85 -5.00 -16.93
CA GLU A 151 16.04 -5.27 -15.50
C GLU A 151 17.51 -5.07 -15.09
N ILE A 152 17.73 -4.64 -13.84
CA ILE A 152 19.06 -4.41 -13.27
C ILE A 152 19.25 -5.23 -11.99
N LYS A 153 20.51 -5.40 -11.58
CA LYS A 153 20.80 -5.89 -10.23
C LYS A 153 20.47 -4.78 -9.22
N LEU A 154 19.43 -4.99 -8.44
CA LEU A 154 19.04 -4.09 -7.35
C LEU A 154 20.03 -4.19 -6.17
N PRO A 155 20.24 -3.10 -5.42
CA PRO A 155 20.98 -3.16 -4.16
C PRO A 155 20.16 -3.88 -3.07
N GLN A 156 20.76 -4.04 -1.90
CA GLN A 156 20.06 -4.58 -0.73
C GLN A 156 18.78 -3.80 -0.45
N SER A 157 17.67 -4.53 -0.31
CA SER A 157 16.40 -3.95 0.10
C SER A 157 16.28 -3.91 1.62
N TYR A 158 15.45 -3.00 2.12
CA TYR A 158 15.10 -2.92 3.53
C TYR A 158 13.58 -2.96 3.67
N LYS A 159 13.07 -4.01 4.32
CA LYS A 159 11.63 -4.25 4.50
C LYS A 159 11.27 -4.23 5.98
N GLN A 160 10.21 -3.52 6.35
CA GLN A 160 9.73 -3.47 7.73
C GLN A 160 8.20 -3.36 7.80
N ARG A 161 7.63 -4.01 8.82
CA ARG A 161 6.22 -3.81 9.22
C ARG A 161 6.06 -2.45 9.88
N ILE A 162 5.08 -1.68 9.43
CA ILE A 162 4.79 -0.33 9.97
C ILE A 162 3.59 -0.29 10.92
N ILE A 163 2.88 -1.41 11.05
CA ILE A 163 1.75 -1.53 11.96
C ILE A 163 2.28 -2.07 13.30
N PRO A 164 2.12 -1.33 14.41
CA PRO A 164 2.53 -1.79 15.73
C PRO A 164 1.86 -3.10 16.14
N GLU A 165 2.55 -3.89 16.96
CA GLU A 165 2.05 -5.18 17.43
C GLU A 165 0.68 -5.07 18.11
N ALA A 166 0.50 -4.07 18.97
CA ALA A 166 -0.72 -3.85 19.75
C ALA A 166 -1.99 -3.73 18.90
N ILE A 167 -1.88 -3.27 17.65
CA ILE A 167 -3.03 -3.04 16.75
C ILE A 167 -3.01 -3.94 15.51
N TYR A 168 -1.99 -4.80 15.37
CA TYR A 168 -1.79 -5.59 14.15
C TYR A 168 -2.90 -6.61 13.92
N THR A 169 -3.22 -7.42 14.93
CA THR A 169 -4.23 -8.48 14.81
C THR A 169 -5.62 -7.92 14.51
N GLN A 170 -6.02 -6.86 15.21
CA GLN A 170 -7.30 -6.20 14.99
C GLN A 170 -7.42 -5.65 13.57
N ARG A 171 -6.34 -5.02 13.05
CA ARG A 171 -6.33 -4.45 11.70
C ARG A 171 -6.20 -5.49 10.60
N LYS A 172 -5.52 -6.61 10.87
CA LYS A 172 -5.38 -7.74 9.93
C LYS A 172 -6.70 -8.47 9.73
N HIS A 173 -7.64 -8.38 10.68
CA HIS A 173 -8.89 -9.14 10.65
C HIS A 173 -9.62 -9.02 9.29
N PRO A 174 -9.96 -10.14 8.62
CA PRO A 174 -10.53 -10.11 7.27
C PRO A 174 -11.78 -9.23 7.15
N ASP A 175 -12.72 -9.33 8.09
CA ASP A 175 -13.98 -8.56 8.03
C ASP A 175 -13.73 -7.03 8.16
N VAL A 176 -12.72 -6.62 8.93
CA VAL A 176 -12.32 -5.20 9.04
C VAL A 176 -11.77 -4.72 7.69
N ARG A 177 -10.88 -5.50 7.09
CA ARG A 177 -10.26 -5.19 5.80
C ARG A 177 -11.26 -5.21 4.64
N ILE A 178 -12.21 -6.15 4.64
CA ILE A 178 -13.33 -6.22 3.68
C ILE A 178 -14.13 -4.92 3.72
N ALA A 179 -14.55 -4.47 4.91
CA ALA A 179 -15.32 -3.23 5.07
C ALA A 179 -14.54 -2.00 4.57
N ARG A 180 -13.23 -1.93 4.85
CA ARG A 180 -12.36 -0.85 4.36
C ARG A 180 -12.21 -0.87 2.85
N ARG A 181 -11.87 -2.02 2.26
CA ARG A 181 -11.71 -2.18 0.81
C ARG A 181 -12.99 -1.87 0.05
N ALA A 182 -14.15 -2.29 0.57
CA ALA A 182 -15.45 -1.93 0.00
C ALA A 182 -15.66 -0.40 -0.01
N THR A 183 -15.29 0.28 1.09
CA THR A 183 -15.34 1.75 1.17
C THR A 183 -14.40 2.41 0.15
N THR A 184 -13.17 1.91 0.02
CA THR A 184 -12.20 2.41 -0.98
C THR A 184 -12.73 2.26 -2.40
N ILE A 185 -13.27 1.09 -2.74
CA ILE A 185 -13.88 0.83 -4.05
C ILE A 185 -15.06 1.77 -4.31
N ALA A 186 -15.96 1.94 -3.34
CA ALA A 186 -17.09 2.84 -3.49
C ALA A 186 -16.64 4.29 -3.76
N ASN A 187 -15.65 4.77 -3.02
CA ASN A 187 -15.09 6.11 -3.22
C ASN A 187 -14.39 6.26 -4.57
N LEU A 188 -13.62 5.27 -5.00
CA LEU A 188 -12.94 5.25 -6.30
C LEU A 188 -13.97 5.23 -7.45
N ALA A 189 -14.99 4.38 -7.35
CA ALA A 189 -16.08 4.32 -8.33
C ALA A 189 -16.82 5.65 -8.45
N ARG A 190 -17.08 6.32 -7.32
CA ARG A 190 -17.69 7.65 -7.29
C ARG A 190 -16.84 8.68 -8.02
N VAL A 191 -15.52 8.72 -7.76
CA VAL A 191 -14.57 9.60 -8.48
C VAL A 191 -14.63 9.34 -9.99
N ILE A 192 -14.64 8.07 -10.41
CA ILE A 192 -14.72 7.67 -11.83
C ILE A 192 -16.06 8.06 -12.46
N SER A 193 -17.17 8.06 -11.71
CA SER A 193 -18.49 8.45 -12.23
C SER A 193 -18.68 9.95 -12.35
N GLU A 194 -18.04 10.73 -11.49
CA GLU A 194 -18.24 12.18 -11.39
C GLU A 194 -17.28 12.99 -12.28
N ARG A 195 -16.25 12.36 -12.84
CA ARG A 195 -15.14 13.04 -13.53
C ARG A 195 -14.73 12.28 -14.79
N ASP A 196 -14.16 13.02 -15.73
CA ASP A 196 -13.40 12.40 -16.82
C ASP A 196 -12.05 11.89 -16.28
N VAL A 197 -11.76 10.61 -16.48
CA VAL A 197 -10.64 9.90 -15.83
C VAL A 197 -9.95 8.97 -16.81
N SER A 198 -8.68 8.66 -16.52
CA SER A 198 -7.86 7.78 -17.36
C SER A 198 -8.36 6.32 -17.33
N ASP A 199 -8.00 5.55 -18.37
CA ASP A 199 -8.16 4.10 -18.40
C ASP A 199 -7.40 3.40 -17.26
N GLY A 200 -6.27 3.98 -16.82
CA GLY A 200 -5.49 3.52 -15.69
C GLY A 200 -6.30 3.48 -14.39
N LEU A 201 -7.12 4.50 -14.15
CA LEU A 201 -7.95 4.57 -12.95
C LEU A 201 -9.07 3.52 -12.98
N ARG A 202 -9.66 3.28 -14.16
CA ARG A 202 -10.68 2.22 -14.35
C ARG A 202 -10.09 0.83 -14.14
N ARG A 203 -8.87 0.57 -14.61
CA ARG A 203 -8.14 -0.68 -14.33
C ARG A 203 -7.83 -0.84 -12.86
N THR A 204 -7.47 0.26 -12.20
CA THR A 204 -7.23 0.27 -10.74
C THR A 204 -8.49 -0.13 -9.97
N LEU A 205 -9.68 0.34 -10.39
CA LEU A 205 -10.96 -0.08 -9.81
C LEU A 205 -11.17 -1.60 -9.94
N LEU A 206 -10.88 -2.17 -11.12
CA LEU A 206 -10.97 -3.61 -11.34
C LEU A 206 -10.00 -4.39 -10.45
N THR A 207 -8.75 -3.95 -10.33
CA THR A 207 -7.76 -4.57 -9.44
C THR A 207 -8.21 -4.52 -7.98
N GLN A 208 -8.77 -3.39 -7.52
CA GLN A 208 -9.31 -3.29 -6.16
C GLN A 208 -10.51 -4.22 -5.95
N ALA A 209 -11.41 -4.34 -6.92
CA ALA A 209 -12.54 -5.28 -6.85
C ALA A 209 -12.07 -6.73 -6.72
N ARG A 210 -11.07 -7.14 -7.51
CA ARG A 210 -10.46 -8.48 -7.40
C ARG A 210 -9.79 -8.72 -6.04
N ARG A 211 -9.15 -7.71 -5.46
CA ARG A 211 -8.59 -7.80 -4.09
C ARG A 211 -9.66 -8.02 -3.04
N LEU A 212 -10.78 -7.29 -3.14
CA LEU A 212 -11.92 -7.48 -2.24
C LEU A 212 -12.54 -8.87 -2.42
N GLU A 213 -12.75 -9.31 -3.66
CA GLU A 213 -13.28 -10.64 -3.98
C GLU A 213 -12.39 -11.75 -3.40
N SER A 214 -11.07 -11.68 -3.62
CA SER A 214 -10.12 -12.65 -3.09
C SER A 214 -10.18 -12.73 -1.56
N LEU A 215 -10.13 -11.58 -0.88
CA LEU A 215 -10.19 -11.53 0.59
C LEU A 215 -11.52 -12.06 1.13
N ALA A 216 -12.65 -11.71 0.50
CA ALA A 216 -13.96 -12.22 0.90
C ALA A 216 -14.07 -13.73 0.65
N GLY A 217 -13.53 -14.23 -0.46
CA GLY A 217 -13.47 -15.66 -0.78
C GLY A 217 -12.64 -16.45 0.23
N LEU A 218 -11.47 -15.93 0.61
CA LEU A 218 -10.65 -16.51 1.68
C LEU A 218 -11.41 -16.56 3.00
N ARG A 219 -12.10 -15.47 3.37
CA ARG A 219 -12.89 -15.39 4.59
C ARG A 219 -14.03 -16.41 4.62
N VAL A 220 -14.75 -16.56 3.52
CA VAL A 220 -15.80 -17.60 3.37
C VAL A 220 -15.22 -19.00 3.56
N LYS A 221 -14.05 -19.27 2.97
CA LYS A 221 -13.35 -20.55 3.11
C LYS A 221 -12.89 -20.81 4.55
N GLU A 222 -12.33 -19.82 5.23
CA GLU A 222 -11.93 -19.90 6.64
C GLU A 222 -13.10 -20.26 7.57
N LEU A 223 -14.30 -19.76 7.26
CA LEU A 223 -15.52 -20.03 8.02
C LEU A 223 -16.20 -21.35 7.61
N GLY A 224 -15.68 -22.08 6.61
CA GLY A 224 -16.25 -23.32 6.12
C GLY A 224 -17.61 -23.15 5.41
N ILE A 225 -17.91 -21.96 4.92
CA ILE A 225 -19.18 -21.66 4.25
C ILE A 225 -19.11 -22.14 2.80
N THR A 226 -20.11 -22.91 2.37
CA THR A 226 -20.25 -23.33 0.98
C THR A 226 -20.72 -22.17 0.10
N THR A 227 -20.03 -21.94 -1.02
CA THR A 227 -20.44 -20.96 -2.02
C THR A 227 -21.35 -21.58 -3.07
N ASP A 228 -22.28 -20.77 -3.60
CA ASP A 228 -23.18 -21.10 -4.71
C ASP A 228 -22.58 -20.75 -6.08
N PHE A 229 -21.44 -20.06 -6.12
CA PHE A 229 -20.69 -19.78 -7.34
C PHE A 229 -20.18 -21.06 -8.01
N LYS A 230 -20.64 -21.30 -9.24
CA LYS A 230 -20.01 -22.29 -10.12
C LYS A 230 -18.67 -21.74 -10.59
N LYS A 231 -17.55 -22.41 -10.26
CA LYS A 231 -16.27 -22.14 -10.92
C LYS A 231 -16.49 -22.22 -12.43
N LYS A 232 -16.26 -21.10 -13.12
CA LYS A 232 -16.16 -21.07 -14.58
C LYS A 232 -14.80 -21.59 -15.00
#